data_AF-A0AAW2WCV0-F1
#
_entry.id   AF-A0AAW2WCV0-F1
#
_cell.length_a   1.000
_cell.length_b   1.000
_cell.length_c   1.000
_cell.angle_alpha   90.00
_cell.angle_beta   90.00
_cell.angle_gamma   90.00
#
_symmetry.space_group_name_H-M   'P 1'
#
loop_
_entity.id
_entity.type
_entity.pdbx_description
1 polymer ?
#
loop_
_entity_poly.entity_id
_entity_poly.type
_entity_poly.pdbx_seq_one_letter_code
_entity_poly.pdbx_strand_id
1 'polypeptide(L)'
;MVSLESIQKGLQDVQPQVMGAPAKELAGIPFTEEVMADELPVNYWTPAIAEYDGTTDPQEHLSRFENAALLHRYTDGIKCRVFVTTFARAAQ
;
A
#
# COMPACT_ATOMS: atom_id res chain seq x y z
N MET A 1 -44.13 -1.70 -11.28
CA MET A 1 -44.03 -0.76 -10.14
C MET A 1 -43.10 -1.41 -9.13
N VAL A 2 -41.92 -0.86 -8.90
CA VAL A 2 -41.00 -1.39 -7.88
C VAL A 2 -41.57 -0.97 -6.53
N SER A 3 -41.90 -1.93 -5.66
CA SER A 3 -42.52 -1.63 -4.36
C SER A 3 -41.52 -0.89 -3.48
N LEU A 4 -41.98 0.09 -2.68
CA LEU A 4 -41.11 0.84 -1.75
C LEU A 4 -40.37 -0.09 -0.80
N GLU A 5 -40.96 -1.23 -0.45
CA GLU A 5 -40.34 -2.28 0.34
C GLU A 5 -39.14 -2.93 -0.36
N SER A 6 -39.16 -3.04 -1.69
CA SER A 6 -38.04 -3.57 -2.48
C SER A 6 -36.86 -2.59 -2.50
N ILE A 7 -37.14 -1.29 -2.48
CA ILE A 7 -36.10 -0.24 -2.40
C ILE A 7 -35.53 -0.17 -0.98
N GLN A 8 -36.40 -0.24 0.03
CA GLN A 8 -36.01 -0.18 1.44
C GLN A 8 -35.22 -1.43 1.87
N LYS A 9 -35.57 -2.60 1.33
CA LYS A 9 -34.79 -3.82 1.46
C LYS A 9 -33.43 -3.71 0.76
N GLY A 10 -33.40 -3.14 -0.46
CA GLY A 10 -32.15 -2.85 -1.16
C GLY A 10 -31.21 -1.92 -0.38
N LEU A 11 -31.73 -0.93 0.35
CA LEU A 11 -30.93 -0.03 1.18
C LEU A 11 -30.43 -0.68 2.49
N GLN A 12 -31.14 -1.69 3.01
CA GLN A 12 -30.74 -2.44 4.21
C GLN A 12 -29.75 -3.57 3.89
N ASP A 13 -29.84 -4.13 2.67
CA ASP A 13 -28.94 -5.18 2.18
C ASP A 13 -27.63 -4.62 1.60
N VAL A 14 -27.50 -3.29 1.44
CA VAL A 14 -26.20 -2.64 1.21
C VAL A 14 -25.41 -2.70 2.51
N GLN A 15 -24.76 -3.82 2.74
CA GLN A 15 -23.61 -3.87 3.65
C GLN A 15 -22.59 -2.85 3.12
N PRO A 16 -22.00 -2.00 3.98
CA PRO A 16 -20.78 -1.34 3.56
C PRO A 16 -19.83 -2.46 3.13
N GLN A 17 -19.48 -2.46 1.86
CA GLN A 17 -18.47 -3.34 1.32
C GLN A 17 -17.17 -2.75 1.86
N VAL A 18 -16.90 -3.03 3.14
CA VAL A 18 -15.67 -2.65 3.80
C VAL A 18 -14.63 -3.51 3.12
N MET A 19 -14.06 -2.95 2.06
CA MET A 19 -12.85 -3.44 1.42
C MET A 19 -11.68 -3.10 2.35
N GLY A 20 -11.79 -3.58 3.59
CA GLY A 20 -10.77 -3.54 4.61
C GLY A 20 -10.52 -4.99 4.96
N ALA A 21 -9.31 -5.48 4.69
CA ALA A 21 -8.89 -6.79 5.15
C ALA A 21 -9.26 -6.93 6.63
N PRO A 22 -9.79 -8.08 7.08
CA PRO A 22 -10.17 -8.22 8.48
C PRO A 22 -8.95 -7.90 9.35
N ALA A 23 -9.11 -7.04 10.36
CA ALA A 23 -8.01 -6.54 11.22
C ALA A 23 -7.08 -7.62 11.82
N LYS A 24 -7.54 -8.90 11.82
CA LYS A 24 -6.74 -10.07 12.19
C LYS A 24 -5.63 -10.42 11.19
N GLU A 25 -5.76 -10.02 9.92
CA GLU A 25 -4.81 -10.24 8.83
C GLU A 25 -3.69 -9.19 8.78
N LEU A 26 -3.90 -8.02 9.41
CA LEU A 26 -2.88 -6.97 9.57
C LEU A 26 -2.03 -7.11 10.85
N ALA A 27 -2.31 -8.10 11.70
CA ALA A 27 -1.57 -8.29 12.95
C ALA A 27 -0.08 -8.56 12.68
N GLY A 28 0.78 -7.61 13.06
CA GLY A 28 2.24 -7.67 12.85
C GLY A 28 2.74 -6.99 11.57
N ILE A 29 1.84 -6.40 10.77
CA ILE A 29 2.22 -5.55 9.63
C ILE A 29 2.43 -4.12 10.15
N PRO A 30 3.56 -3.44 9.81
CA PRO A 30 3.87 -2.11 10.32
C PRO A 30 3.08 -0.97 9.62
N PHE A 31 2.05 -1.30 8.84
CA PHE A 31 1.30 -0.37 8.00
C PHE A 31 -0.17 -0.32 8.40
N THR A 32 -0.79 0.83 8.19
CA THR A 32 -2.24 1.03 8.40
C THR A 32 -3.05 0.30 7.34
N GLU A 33 -4.34 0.08 7.61
CA GLU A 33 -5.28 -0.46 6.62
C GLU A 33 -5.31 0.38 5.33
N GLU A 34 -5.22 1.70 5.44
CA GLU A 34 -5.15 2.63 4.29
C GLU A 34 -3.94 2.35 3.39
N VAL A 35 -2.74 2.18 3.97
CA VAL A 35 -1.52 1.86 3.21
C VAL A 35 -1.61 0.46 2.58
N MET A 36 -2.31 -0.47 3.24
CA MET A 36 -2.51 -1.83 2.73
C MET A 36 -3.61 -1.93 1.67
N ALA A 37 -4.53 -0.96 1.61
CA ALA A 37 -5.65 -0.93 0.67
C ALA A 37 -5.21 -0.63 -0.77
N ASP A 38 -4.05 0.02 -0.95
CA ASP A 38 -3.49 0.24 -2.29
C ASP A 38 -3.05 -1.08 -2.92
N GLU A 39 -3.71 -1.44 -4.04
CA GLU A 39 -3.37 -2.61 -4.83
C GLU A 39 -2.04 -2.40 -5.57
N LEU A 40 -1.10 -3.35 -5.40
CA LEU A 40 0.12 -3.35 -6.19
C LEU A 40 -0.23 -3.60 -7.67
N PRO A 41 0.42 -2.89 -8.61
CA PRO A 41 0.24 -3.16 -10.03
C PRO A 41 0.50 -4.64 -10.34
N VAL A 42 -0.27 -5.22 -11.27
CA VAL A 42 -0.11 -6.62 -11.71
C VAL A 42 1.32 -6.94 -12.18
N ASN A 43 2.04 -5.91 -12.65
CA ASN A 43 3.39 -6.00 -13.18
C ASN A 43 4.42 -5.45 -12.18
N TYR A 44 4.13 -5.54 -10.88
CA TYR A 44 4.97 -4.97 -9.84
C TYR A 44 6.41 -5.49 -9.97
N TRP A 45 7.35 -4.55 -10.01
CA TRP A 45 8.77 -4.83 -9.91
C TRP A 45 9.35 -4.03 -8.76
N THR A 46 10.25 -4.65 -8.01
CA THR A 46 11.03 -3.97 -6.98
C THR A 46 11.90 -2.89 -7.63
N PRO A 47 11.97 -1.67 -7.06
CA PRO A 47 12.85 -0.62 -7.54
C PRO A 47 14.29 -1.13 -7.68
N ALA A 48 14.89 -0.95 -8.85
CA ALA A 48 16.28 -1.32 -9.10
C ALA A 48 17.24 -0.23 -8.57
N ILE A 49 17.16 0.06 -7.27
CA ILE A 49 18.06 0.98 -6.57
C ILE A 49 18.97 0.20 -5.61
N ALA A 50 20.14 0.78 -5.28
CA ALA A 50 21.02 0.19 -4.27
C ALA A 50 20.33 0.20 -2.90
N GLU A 51 20.56 -0.86 -2.11
CA GLU A 51 20.05 -0.93 -0.74
C GLU A 51 20.74 0.11 0.15
N TYR A 52 19.98 0.65 1.09
CA TYR A 52 20.51 1.50 2.16
C TYR A 52 20.96 0.63 3.34
N ASP A 53 22.25 0.70 3.64
CA ASP A 53 22.90 -0.08 4.70
C ASP A 53 23.16 0.72 5.98
N GLY A 54 22.73 1.99 6.03
CA GLY A 54 22.99 2.89 7.15
C GLY A 54 24.31 3.66 7.06
N THR A 55 25.12 3.45 6.02
CA THR A 55 26.43 4.09 5.87
C THR A 55 26.48 5.12 4.73
N THR A 56 25.58 5.01 3.76
CA THR A 56 25.44 5.96 2.64
C THR A 56 24.61 7.18 3.05
N ASP A 57 24.58 8.23 2.22
CA ASP A 57 23.79 9.43 2.51
C ASP A 57 22.27 9.11 2.47
N PRO A 58 21.53 9.29 3.59
CA PRO A 58 20.09 9.06 3.61
C PRO A 58 19.32 9.91 2.60
N GLN A 59 19.76 11.14 2.32
CA GLN A 59 19.08 12.02 1.36
C GLN A 59 19.28 11.55 -0.08
N GLU A 60 20.48 11.10 -0.42
CA GLU A 60 20.75 10.50 -1.71
C GLU A 60 19.90 9.22 -1.92
N HIS A 61 19.79 8.36 -0.90
CA HIS A 61 18.95 7.17 -0.96
C HIS A 61 17.48 7.52 -1.19
N LEU A 62 16.95 8.47 -0.42
CA LEU A 62 15.57 8.93 -0.57
C LEU A 62 15.31 9.48 -1.98
N SER A 63 16.21 10.32 -2.50
CA SER A 63 16.06 10.88 -3.85
C SER A 63 16.05 9.79 -4.94
N ARG A 64 16.92 8.77 -4.82
CA ARG A 64 16.92 7.62 -5.75
C ARG A 64 15.60 6.85 -5.69
N PHE A 65 15.09 6.63 -4.48
CA PHE A 65 13.80 5.97 -4.28
C PHE A 65 12.65 6.78 -4.87
N GLU A 66 12.58 8.09 -4.63
CA GLU A 66 11.54 8.98 -5.17
C GLU A 66 11.54 8.96 -6.70
N ASN A 67 12.72 9.01 -7.33
CA ASN A 67 12.84 8.91 -8.79
C ASN A 67 12.31 7.57 -9.31
N ALA A 68 12.65 6.45 -8.66
CA ALA A 68 12.13 5.14 -9.04
C ALA A 68 10.61 5.04 -8.84
N ALA A 69 10.09 5.51 -7.71
CA ALA A 69 8.67 5.53 -7.40
C ALA A 69 7.87 6.37 -8.41
N LEU A 70 8.44 7.50 -8.86
CA LEU A 70 7.84 8.33 -9.90
C LEU A 70 7.74 7.58 -11.24
N LEU A 71 8.80 6.90 -11.66
CA LEU A 71 8.82 6.12 -12.91
C LEU A 71 7.79 4.98 -12.89
N HIS A 72 7.64 4.32 -11.75
CA HIS A 72 6.66 3.26 -11.55
C HIS A 72 5.25 3.76 -11.20
N ARG A 73 5.08 5.08 -11.05
CA ARG A 73 3.81 5.74 -10.69
C ARG A 73 3.18 5.16 -9.43
N TYR A 74 3.99 4.88 -8.41
CA TYR A 74 3.50 4.38 -7.14
C TYR A 74 2.62 5.42 -6.43
N THR A 75 1.50 4.94 -5.90
CA THR A 75 0.70 5.68 -4.91
C THR A 75 1.47 5.76 -3.58
N ASP A 76 1.02 6.60 -2.66
CA ASP A 76 1.73 6.78 -1.39
C ASP A 76 1.71 5.52 -0.51
N GLY A 77 0.63 4.74 -0.52
CA GLY A 77 0.60 3.44 0.18
C GLY A 77 1.59 2.44 -0.40
N ILE A 78 1.71 2.39 -1.72
CA ILE A 78 2.74 1.57 -2.39
C ILE A 78 4.14 2.06 -2.03
N LYS A 79 4.39 3.38 -2.04
CA LYS A 79 5.70 3.94 -1.65
C LYS A 79 6.09 3.47 -0.24
N CYS A 80 5.20 3.56 0.74
CA CYS A 80 5.49 3.12 2.11
C CYS A 80 5.90 1.64 2.17
N ARG A 81 5.14 0.77 1.49
CA ARG A 81 5.39 -0.68 1.49
C ARG A 81 6.68 -1.05 0.78
N VAL A 82 6.96 -0.40 -0.34
CA VAL A 82 8.14 -0.69 -1.17
C VAL A 82 9.41 -0.07 -0.58
N PHE A 83 9.33 1.08 0.08
CA PHE A 83 10.50 1.73 0.67
C PHE A 83 11.21 0.82 1.69
N VAL A 84 10.46 0.07 2.49
CA VAL A 84 11.02 -0.88 3.47
C VAL A 84 11.87 -1.96 2.79
N THR A 85 11.57 -2.33 1.54
CA THR A 85 12.36 -3.34 0.80
C THR A 85 13.68 -2.78 0.26
N THR A 86 13.95 -1.49 0.43
CA THR A 86 15.18 -0.83 -0.03
C THR A 86 16.25 -0.74 1.06
N PHE A 87 15.95 -1.19 2.27
CA PHE A 87 16.91 -1.28 3.36
C PHE A 87 17.62 -2.62 3.34
N ALA A 88 18.94 -2.61 3.51
CA ALA A 88 19.68 -3.82 3.80
C ALA A 88 19.24 -4.39 5.15
N ARG A 89 19.36 -5.71 5.35
CA ARG A 89 18.97 -6.38 6.60
C ARG A 89 19.57 -5.73 7.86
N ALA A 90 20.79 -5.22 7.78
CA ALA A 90 21.47 -4.60 8.92
C ALA A 90 20.86 -3.23 9.32
N ALA A 91 20.06 -2.63 8.43
CA ALA A 91 19.42 -1.32 8.60
C ALA A 91 17.89 -1.41 8.73
N GLN A 92 17.34 -2.62 8.85
CA GLN A 92 15.92 -2.90 9.09
C GLN A 92 15.60 -3.08 10.58
#